data_AF-A0A968WXG5-F1
#
_entry.id   AF-A0A968WXG5-F1
#
_cell.length_a   1.000
_cell.length_b   1.000
_cell.length_c   1.000
_cell.angle_alpha   90.00
_cell.angle_beta   90.00
_cell.angle_gamma   90.00
#
_symmetry.space_group_name_H-M   'P 1'
#
loop_
_entity.id
_entity.type
_entity.pdbx_description
1 polymer ?
#
loop_
_entity_poly.entity_id
_entity_poly.type
_entity_poly.pdbx_seq_one_letter_code
_entity_poly.pdbx_strand_id
1 'polypeptide(L)'
;MPRKRFIVPWAHSETKPAIYHCIARVVDKRFAFSHEDKEQFRIYMRMMENFSGCRVLAYCVMCNHFHLLLEIPPQPKAPLTDEQLLKRLSALYSKAFVATIAKELAAARDLVSQGNAVDGEAYVQLIHQRFTYRMHSLSEFMKTLLQRFTRWHNTRTSRRGNLWEETFKSVIVQDGLASKTMAAYIDLNPVRAGMVTDPADYRWSSYGEAMGATGKSGAKAKAGLVRAIMAEKGCEADARHWPGKISRNYRLLLLEEGQEITQEKVNAQGKRVTQVIRKGMKPQQARSETEHLAAGKTIALRKMLRWKVRYFTDGAVIGSRAFVDDYFAQCRDRFGPKRKTGARKLRGNATAAADLLWSLRDLRADL
;
A
#
# COMPACT_ATOMS: atom_id res chain seq x y z
N MET A 1 -28.42 19.51 4.13
CA MET A 1 -27.81 18.89 5.33
C MET A 1 -26.60 18.06 4.93
N PRO A 2 -25.44 18.16 5.60
CA PRO A 2 -24.35 17.22 5.36
C PRO A 2 -24.83 15.80 5.67
N ARG A 3 -24.75 14.88 4.70
CA ARG A 3 -25.11 13.48 4.93
C ARG A 3 -24.19 12.94 6.02
N LYS A 4 -24.76 12.51 7.16
CA LYS A 4 -23.98 11.87 8.24
C LYS A 4 -23.24 10.67 7.65
N ARG A 5 -21.94 10.57 7.93
CA ARG A 5 -21.14 9.41 7.53
C ARG A 5 -21.62 8.19 8.29
N PHE A 6 -21.79 7.08 7.58
CA PHE A 6 -22.05 5.79 8.20
C PHE A 6 -20.75 5.27 8.81
N ILE A 7 -20.65 5.40 10.14
CA ILE A 7 -19.63 4.74 10.95
C ILE A 7 -20.29 3.48 11.51
N VAL A 8 -19.59 2.34 11.49
CA VAL A 8 -20.17 1.11 12.03
C VAL A 8 -20.39 1.26 13.54
N PRO A 9 -21.49 0.75 14.10
CA PRO A 9 -21.72 0.78 15.55
C PRO A 9 -20.61 0.11 16.37
N TRP A 10 -19.86 -0.83 15.77
CA TRP A 10 -18.79 -1.58 16.42
C TRP A 10 -17.38 -1.03 16.13
N ALA A 11 -17.24 0.25 15.77
CA ALA A 11 -15.94 0.84 15.43
C ALA A 11 -14.91 0.79 16.58
N HIS A 12 -15.39 0.58 17.82
CA HIS A 12 -14.60 0.41 19.03
C HIS A 12 -14.60 -1.03 19.56
N SER A 13 -15.01 -2.02 18.75
CA SER A 13 -15.06 -3.42 19.16
C SER A 13 -13.66 -4.01 19.33
N GLU A 14 -13.48 -4.82 20.37
CA GLU A 14 -12.26 -5.63 20.60
C GLU A 14 -12.22 -6.91 19.77
N THR A 15 -13.32 -7.28 19.09
CA THR A 15 -13.43 -8.54 18.34
C THR A 15 -13.68 -8.35 16.86
N LYS A 16 -14.41 -7.29 16.47
CA LYS A 16 -14.82 -7.06 15.07
C LYS A 16 -14.04 -5.90 14.44
N PRO A 17 -13.37 -6.13 13.29
CA PRO A 17 -12.77 -5.04 12.53
C PRO A 17 -13.86 -4.20 11.84
N ALA A 18 -13.49 -2.98 11.44
CA ALA A 18 -14.29 -2.14 10.56
C ALA A 18 -13.50 -1.82 9.28
N ILE A 19 -14.04 -2.18 8.11
CA ILE A 19 -13.37 -1.95 6.82
C ILE A 19 -14.16 -0.89 6.04
N TYR A 20 -13.44 0.05 5.46
CA TYR A 20 -14.00 1.17 4.71
C TYR A 20 -13.32 1.34 3.37
N HIS A 21 -14.11 1.50 2.31
CA HIS A 21 -13.63 2.06 1.05
C HIS A 21 -13.76 3.56 1.07
N CYS A 22 -12.64 4.26 1.07
CA CYS A 22 -12.53 5.70 1.12
C CYS A 22 -12.12 6.26 -0.24
N ILE A 23 -12.74 7.38 -0.63
CA ILE A 23 -12.48 8.07 -1.89
C ILE A 23 -12.44 9.58 -1.62
N ALA A 24 -11.43 10.26 -2.13
CA ALA A 24 -11.47 11.71 -2.26
C ALA A 24 -10.96 12.14 -3.64
N ARG A 25 -11.53 13.24 -4.13
CA ARG A 25 -11.30 13.77 -5.48
C ARG A 25 -10.87 15.23 -5.40
N VAL A 26 -9.99 15.61 -6.31
CA VAL A 26 -9.48 16.97 -6.46
C VAL A 26 -10.58 17.88 -7.02
N VAL A 27 -10.64 19.13 -6.53
CA VAL A 27 -11.54 20.18 -7.02
C VAL A 27 -11.54 20.26 -8.56
N ASP A 28 -12.73 20.46 -9.14
CA ASP A 28 -12.99 20.51 -10.59
C ASP A 28 -12.58 19.25 -11.36
N LYS A 29 -12.38 18.14 -10.65
CA LYS A 29 -11.86 16.87 -11.20
C LYS A 29 -10.55 17.04 -11.97
N ARG A 30 -9.81 18.12 -11.73
CA ARG A 30 -8.58 18.45 -12.47
C ARG A 30 -7.51 17.38 -12.23
N PHE A 31 -6.77 17.01 -13.28
CA PHE A 31 -5.63 16.10 -13.18
C PHE A 31 -4.42 16.80 -12.55
N ALA A 32 -4.45 16.99 -11.23
CA ALA A 32 -3.43 17.70 -10.48
C ALA A 32 -2.21 16.84 -10.09
N PHE A 33 -2.30 15.51 -10.15
CA PHE A 33 -1.26 14.64 -9.60
C PHE A 33 -0.31 14.11 -10.67
N SER A 34 0.93 14.57 -10.60
CA SER A 34 2.11 14.00 -11.25
C SER A 34 2.53 12.67 -10.60
N HIS A 35 3.60 12.05 -11.11
CA HIS A 35 4.17 10.85 -10.53
C HIS A 35 4.72 11.11 -9.12
N GLU A 36 5.37 12.26 -8.92
CA GLU A 36 5.91 12.73 -7.65
C GLU A 36 4.80 12.97 -6.62
N ASP A 37 3.65 13.50 -7.05
CA ASP A 37 2.49 13.66 -6.16
C ASP A 37 1.95 12.32 -5.67
N LYS A 38 1.81 11.34 -6.57
CA LYS A 38 1.32 10.01 -6.21
C LYS A 38 2.29 9.29 -5.28
N GLU A 39 3.59 9.48 -5.50
CA GLU A 39 4.65 8.95 -4.65
C GLU A 39 4.57 9.54 -3.24
N GLN A 40 4.50 10.87 -3.14
CA GLN A 40 4.39 11.55 -1.85
C GLN A 40 3.10 11.18 -1.11
N PHE A 41 1.98 11.02 -1.84
CA PHE A 41 0.74 10.55 -1.25
C PHE A 41 0.90 9.17 -0.62
N ARG A 42 1.54 8.22 -1.32
CA ARG A 42 1.84 6.89 -0.77
C ARG A 42 2.68 7.01 0.50
N ILE A 43 3.71 7.85 0.51
CA ILE A 43 4.57 8.06 1.69
C ILE A 43 3.73 8.53 2.89
N TYR A 44 2.91 9.58 2.73
CA TYR A 44 2.06 10.05 3.83
C TYR A 44 1.02 9.02 4.27
N MET A 45 0.47 8.25 3.35
CA MET A 45 -0.45 7.16 3.68
C MET A 45 0.23 6.08 4.54
N ARG A 46 1.46 5.67 4.18
CA ARG A 46 2.23 4.68 4.97
C ARG A 46 2.70 5.24 6.31
N MET A 47 3.04 6.53 6.38
CA MET A 47 3.31 7.20 7.65
C MET A 47 2.09 7.15 8.58
N MET A 48 0.90 7.44 8.05
CA MET A 48 -0.35 7.35 8.82
C MET A 48 -0.66 5.91 9.25
N GLU A 49 -0.48 4.92 8.37
CA GLU A 49 -0.64 3.51 8.70
C GLU A 49 0.25 3.08 9.88
N ASN A 50 1.50 3.54 9.90
CA ASN A 50 2.44 3.20 10.97
C ASN A 50 2.16 3.93 12.29
N PHE A 51 1.49 5.08 12.26
CA PHE A 51 1.14 5.84 13.45
C PHE A 51 -0.20 5.41 14.06
N SER A 52 -1.25 5.31 13.24
CA SER A 52 -2.62 5.22 13.75
C SER A 52 -3.01 3.81 14.21
N GLY A 53 -2.30 2.77 13.76
CA GLY A 53 -2.73 1.39 13.93
C GLY A 53 -3.84 0.94 12.98
N CYS A 54 -4.34 1.82 12.11
CA CYS A 54 -5.18 1.42 10.98
C CYS A 54 -4.33 0.62 9.98
N ARG A 55 -4.96 -0.26 9.21
CA ARG A 55 -4.29 -1.08 8.17
C ARG A 55 -4.77 -0.69 6.78
N VAL A 56 -3.84 -0.44 5.87
CA VAL A 56 -4.17 -0.17 4.46
C VAL A 56 -4.22 -1.51 3.73
N LEU A 57 -5.43 -1.96 3.42
CA LEU A 57 -5.66 -3.24 2.77
C LEU A 57 -5.39 -3.16 1.26
N ALA A 58 -5.96 -2.15 0.61
CA ALA A 58 -5.79 -1.87 -0.81
C ALA A 58 -5.77 -0.36 -1.06
N TYR A 59 -5.06 0.12 -2.07
CA TYR A 59 -5.14 1.52 -2.49
C TYR A 59 -4.87 1.68 -3.98
N CYS A 60 -5.29 2.81 -4.54
CA CYS A 60 -4.90 3.27 -5.88
C CYS A 60 -4.94 4.79 -5.94
N VAL A 61 -3.83 5.44 -6.29
CA VAL A 61 -3.75 6.91 -6.47
C VAL A 61 -3.78 7.23 -7.96
N MET A 62 -4.86 7.86 -8.42
CA MET A 62 -5.06 8.29 -9.81
C MET A 62 -4.55 9.73 -10.02
N CYS A 63 -4.76 10.33 -11.20
CA CYS A 63 -4.28 11.70 -11.48
C CYS A 63 -5.13 12.81 -10.82
N ASN A 64 -6.35 12.52 -10.37
CA ASN A 64 -7.28 13.48 -9.76
C ASN A 64 -8.07 12.94 -8.57
N HIS A 65 -7.84 11.70 -8.15
CA HIS A 65 -8.52 11.10 -7.00
C HIS A 65 -7.71 9.91 -6.49
N PHE A 66 -8.09 9.35 -5.35
CA PHE A 66 -7.57 8.07 -4.89
C PHE A 66 -8.70 7.20 -4.37
N HIS A 67 -8.42 5.90 -4.30
CA HIS A 67 -9.22 4.91 -3.60
C HIS A 67 -8.37 4.26 -2.51
N LEU A 68 -8.96 4.05 -1.34
CA LEU A 68 -8.28 3.46 -0.18
C LEU A 68 -9.23 2.49 0.52
N LEU A 69 -8.86 1.21 0.62
CA LEU A 69 -9.52 0.24 1.48
C LEU A 69 -8.78 0.22 2.81
N LEU A 70 -9.38 0.82 3.83
CA LEU A 70 -8.80 0.99 5.15
C LEU A 70 -9.53 0.11 6.17
N GLU A 71 -8.77 -0.67 6.93
CA GLU A 71 -9.27 -1.40 8.08
C GLU A 71 -8.92 -0.65 9.36
N ILE A 72 -9.90 -0.49 10.24
CA ILE A 72 -9.71 -0.25 11.66
C ILE A 72 -9.71 -1.64 12.32
N PRO A 73 -8.56 -2.11 12.81
CA PRO A 73 -8.49 -3.37 13.53
C PRO A 73 -9.36 -3.34 14.79
N PRO A 74 -9.71 -4.50 15.35
CA PRO A 74 -10.30 -4.54 16.67
C PRO A 74 -9.43 -3.82 17.69
N GLN A 75 -10.05 -3.14 18.65
CA GLN A 75 -9.33 -2.40 19.69
C GLN A 75 -8.42 -3.36 20.47
N PRO A 76 -7.18 -2.94 20.77
CA PRO A 76 -6.28 -3.75 21.57
C PRO A 76 -6.83 -3.87 23.01
N LYS A 77 -6.75 -5.07 23.58
CA LYS A 77 -7.18 -5.35 24.96
C LYS A 77 -6.35 -4.61 26.02
N ALA A 78 -5.11 -4.25 25.67
CA ALA A 78 -4.20 -3.53 26.54
C ALA A 78 -3.86 -2.16 25.93
N PRO A 79 -3.67 -1.13 26.77
CA PRO A 79 -3.16 0.16 26.31
C PRO A 79 -1.76 -0.01 25.70
N LEU A 80 -1.35 0.97 24.90
CA LEU A 80 -0.01 0.99 24.33
C LEU A 80 1.04 1.14 25.44
N THR A 81 2.17 0.45 25.27
CA THR A 81 3.35 0.74 26.09
C THR A 81 4.02 2.04 25.63
N ASP A 82 4.82 2.66 26.50
CA ASP A 82 5.60 3.87 26.18
C ASP A 82 6.48 3.65 24.94
N GLU A 83 7.13 2.48 24.84
CA GLU A 83 7.93 2.10 23.68
C GLU A 83 7.09 2.03 22.39
N GLN A 84 5.92 1.41 22.45
CA GLN A 84 5.02 1.31 21.30
C GLN A 84 4.49 2.67 20.87
N LEU A 85 4.16 3.55 21.82
CA LEU A 85 3.75 4.93 21.55
C LEU A 85 4.87 5.70 20.84
N LEU A 86 6.08 5.72 21.40
CA LEU A 86 7.24 6.42 20.82
C LEU A 86 7.57 5.89 19.42
N LYS A 87 7.50 4.58 19.21
CA LYS A 87 7.66 3.96 17.89
C LYS A 87 6.62 4.46 16.89
N ARG A 88 5.34 4.54 17.28
CA ARG A 88 4.28 5.12 16.43
C ARG A 88 4.51 6.60 16.14
N LEU A 89 4.96 7.38 17.14
CA LEU A 89 5.25 8.81 16.96
C LEU A 89 6.38 9.05 15.96
N SER A 90 7.40 8.18 15.94
CA SER A 90 8.51 8.27 14.98
C SER A 90 8.08 8.19 13.51
N ALA A 91 6.88 7.67 13.22
CA ALA A 91 6.34 7.63 11.87
C ALA A 91 5.80 8.98 11.36
N LEU A 92 5.48 9.93 12.25
CA LEU A 92 4.90 11.22 11.88
C LEU A 92 5.71 12.44 12.33
N TYR A 93 6.43 12.32 13.43
CA TYR A 93 7.11 13.43 14.09
C TYR A 93 8.62 13.35 13.93
N SER A 94 9.29 14.49 14.09
CA SER A 94 10.76 14.55 14.03
C SER A 94 11.39 13.81 15.20
N LYS A 95 12.64 13.35 15.03
CA LYS A 95 13.40 12.69 16.10
C LYS A 95 13.50 13.56 17.36
N ALA A 96 13.71 14.86 17.19
CA ALA A 96 13.78 15.81 18.30
C ALA A 96 12.45 15.86 19.07
N PHE A 97 11.32 15.94 18.37
CA PHE A 97 10.00 15.93 19.01
C PHE A 97 9.76 14.64 19.80
N VAL A 98 10.07 13.47 19.20
CA VAL A 98 9.90 12.18 19.88
C VAL A 98 10.82 12.06 21.11
N ALA A 99 12.04 12.59 21.04
CA ALA A 99 12.96 12.61 22.18
C ALA A 99 12.42 13.47 23.33
N THR A 100 11.76 14.60 23.04
CA THR A 100 11.08 15.41 24.07
C THR A 100 9.99 14.61 24.76
N ILE A 101 9.12 13.93 24.00
CA ILE A 101 8.05 13.10 24.59
C ILE A 101 8.61 11.93 25.40
N ALA A 102 9.72 11.32 24.96
CA ALA A 102 10.39 10.27 25.71
C ALA A 102 10.91 10.78 27.08
N LYS A 103 11.45 12.00 27.14
CA LYS A 103 11.86 12.63 28.40
C LYS A 103 10.68 12.94 29.30
N GLU A 104 9.56 13.44 28.76
CA GLU A 104 8.33 13.68 29.52
C GLU A 104 7.80 12.38 30.14
N LEU A 105 7.77 11.27 29.37
CA LEU A 105 7.36 9.96 29.88
C LEU A 105 8.31 9.44 30.96
N ALA A 106 9.62 9.56 30.77
CA ALA A 106 10.61 9.15 31.77
C ALA A 106 10.41 9.90 33.09
N ALA A 107 10.26 11.23 33.04
CA ALA A 107 9.99 12.03 34.23
C ALA A 107 8.68 11.62 34.93
N ALA A 108 7.62 11.33 34.16
CA ALA A 108 6.36 10.85 34.72
C ALA A 108 6.51 9.47 35.41
N ARG A 109 7.30 8.56 34.82
CA ARG A 109 7.62 7.25 35.42
C ARG A 109 8.50 7.36 36.65
N ASP A 110 9.42 8.33 36.68
CA ASP A 110 10.26 8.60 37.85
C ASP A 110 9.41 9.03 39.05
N LEU A 111 8.38 9.88 38.85
CA LEU A 111 7.42 10.24 39.90
C LEU A 111 6.72 9.01 40.50
N VAL A 112 6.32 8.05 39.65
CA VAL A 112 5.74 6.78 40.11
C VAL A 112 6.74 6.00 40.97
N SER A 113 7.99 5.91 40.54
CA SER A 113 9.04 5.18 41.26
C SER A 113 9.42 5.82 42.60
N GLN A 114 9.24 7.14 42.73
CA GLN A 114 9.52 7.92 43.95
C GLN A 114 8.37 7.91 44.96
N GLY A 115 7.33 7.10 44.73
CA GLY A 115 6.20 6.95 45.65
C GLY A 115 5.02 7.89 45.35
N ASN A 116 5.12 8.78 44.35
CA ASN A 116 3.98 9.55 43.85
C ASN A 116 3.29 8.82 42.67
N ALA A 117 2.75 7.64 42.97
CA ALA A 117 2.16 6.76 41.96
C ALA A 117 0.91 7.34 41.30
N VAL A 118 0.07 8.07 42.06
CA VAL A 118 -1.20 8.61 41.55
C VAL A 118 -0.95 9.71 40.52
N ASP A 119 -0.15 10.72 40.86
CA ASP A 119 0.13 11.82 39.95
C ASP A 119 1.01 11.38 38.77
N GLY A 120 1.98 10.49 39.02
CA GLY A 120 2.84 9.94 37.98
C GLY A 120 2.05 9.15 36.93
N GLU A 121 1.16 8.23 37.33
CA GLU A 121 0.37 7.45 36.39
C GLU A 121 -0.68 8.31 35.67
N ALA A 122 -1.29 9.28 36.37
CA ALA A 122 -2.16 10.26 35.73
C ALA A 122 -1.43 11.07 34.65
N TYR A 123 -0.18 11.48 34.93
CA TYR A 123 0.61 12.23 33.96
C TYR A 123 1.03 11.38 32.75
N VAL A 124 1.42 10.12 32.96
CA VAL A 124 1.63 9.15 31.87
C VAL A 124 0.39 9.05 31.00
N GLN A 125 -0.79 8.85 31.59
CA GLN A 125 -2.05 8.72 30.85
C GLN A 125 -2.35 9.98 30.02
N LEU A 126 -2.13 11.18 30.58
CA LEU A 126 -2.29 12.44 29.85
C LEU A 126 -1.34 12.53 28.64
N ILE A 127 -0.08 12.12 28.80
CA ILE A 127 0.88 12.08 27.69
C ILE A 127 0.41 11.12 26.59
N HIS A 128 -0.08 9.94 26.95
CA HIS A 128 -0.64 8.98 25.98
C HIS A 128 -1.85 9.55 25.26
N GLN A 129 -2.82 10.12 25.99
CA GLN A 129 -4.06 10.66 25.45
C GLN A 129 -3.86 11.80 24.43
N ARG A 130 -2.78 12.58 24.56
CA ARG A 130 -2.39 13.61 23.57
C ARG A 130 -2.24 13.05 22.15
N PHE A 131 -1.97 11.76 22.01
CA PHE A 131 -1.70 11.13 20.72
C PHE A 131 -2.67 9.99 20.37
N THR A 132 -3.12 9.22 21.35
CA THR A 132 -3.93 8.00 21.11
C THR A 132 -5.33 8.29 20.58
N TYR A 133 -5.88 9.50 20.79
CA TYR A 133 -7.18 9.89 20.21
C TYR A 133 -7.22 9.82 18.67
N ARG A 134 -6.05 9.89 18.03
CA ARG A 134 -5.89 9.80 16.56
C ARG A 134 -5.66 8.38 16.05
N MET A 135 -5.59 7.41 16.96
CA MET A 135 -5.35 6.01 16.64
C MET A 135 -6.68 5.28 16.48
N HIS A 136 -6.69 4.24 15.64
CA HIS A 136 -7.88 3.43 15.33
C HIS A 136 -9.12 4.28 14.94
N SER A 137 -8.90 5.42 14.26
CA SER A 137 -9.94 6.36 13.87
C SER A 137 -9.85 6.67 12.37
N LEU A 138 -10.90 6.33 11.62
CA LEU A 138 -11.01 6.63 10.20
C LEU A 138 -10.91 8.15 9.95
N SER A 139 -11.62 8.94 10.75
CA SER A 139 -11.68 10.40 10.58
C SER A 139 -10.30 11.04 10.77
N GLU A 140 -9.58 10.66 11.83
CA GLU A 140 -8.26 11.22 12.12
C GLU A 140 -7.18 10.71 11.15
N PHE A 141 -7.30 9.46 10.68
CA PHE A 141 -6.46 8.93 9.61
C PHE A 141 -6.58 9.79 8.36
N MET A 142 -7.80 9.93 7.84
CA MET A 142 -8.07 10.62 6.59
C MET A 142 -7.79 12.11 6.69
N LYS A 143 -8.21 12.77 7.78
CA LYS A 143 -7.94 14.19 8.03
C LYS A 143 -6.45 14.49 7.99
N THR A 144 -5.64 13.71 8.71
CA THR A 144 -4.19 13.94 8.75
C THR A 144 -3.55 13.70 7.37
N LEU A 145 -3.90 12.58 6.71
CA LEU A 145 -3.38 12.23 5.39
C LEU A 145 -3.64 13.36 4.37
N LEU A 146 -4.90 13.79 4.27
CA LEU A 146 -5.32 14.80 3.30
C LEU A 146 -4.74 16.18 3.62
N GLN A 147 -4.67 16.57 4.89
CA GLN A 147 -4.08 17.85 5.27
C GLN A 147 -2.58 17.92 5.00
N ARG A 148 -1.82 16.86 5.34
CA ARG A 148 -0.38 16.80 5.03
C ARG A 148 -0.12 16.86 3.54
N PHE A 149 -0.88 16.08 2.77
CA PHE A 149 -0.75 16.07 1.32
C PHE A 149 -1.12 17.41 0.70
N THR A 150 -2.24 18.02 1.10
CA THR A 150 -2.65 19.34 0.62
C THR A 150 -1.59 20.39 0.88
N ARG A 151 -1.05 20.46 2.10
CA ARG A 151 0.00 21.43 2.47
C ARG A 151 1.23 21.27 1.61
N TRP A 152 1.71 20.03 1.45
CA TRP A 152 2.87 19.73 0.62
C TRP A 152 2.62 20.08 -0.86
N HIS A 153 1.51 19.62 -1.43
CA HIS A 153 1.19 19.82 -2.84
C HIS A 153 1.00 21.30 -3.17
N ASN A 154 0.27 22.04 -2.33
CA ASN A 154 0.07 23.47 -2.48
C ASN A 154 1.40 24.24 -2.39
N THR A 155 2.28 23.88 -1.44
CA THR A 155 3.60 24.52 -1.31
C THR A 155 4.46 24.26 -2.56
N ARG A 156 4.51 23.02 -3.04
CA ARG A 156 5.31 22.62 -4.22
C ARG A 156 4.83 23.26 -5.52
N THR A 157 3.52 23.50 -5.64
CA THR A 157 2.89 24.04 -6.85
C THR A 157 2.53 25.52 -6.74
N SER A 158 3.04 26.21 -5.71
CA SER A 158 2.72 27.62 -5.39
C SER A 158 1.21 27.93 -5.38
N ARG A 159 0.38 26.94 -5.01
CA ARG A 159 -1.07 27.07 -4.95
C ARG A 159 -1.53 27.45 -3.55
N ARG A 160 -2.66 28.13 -3.44
CA ARG A 160 -3.38 28.35 -2.18
C ARG A 160 -4.78 27.73 -2.24
N GLY A 161 -5.41 27.50 -1.08
CA GLY A 161 -6.79 27.01 -0.97
C GLY A 161 -7.00 25.49 -1.00
N ASN A 162 -8.26 25.09 -1.11
CA ASN A 162 -8.74 23.70 -0.96
C ASN A 162 -8.35 22.81 -2.14
N LEU A 163 -7.69 21.68 -1.88
CA LEU A 163 -7.28 20.72 -2.92
C LEU A 163 -8.38 19.73 -3.27
N TRP A 164 -9.19 19.35 -2.30
CA TRP A 164 -10.21 18.31 -2.41
C TRP A 164 -11.61 18.93 -2.55
N GLU A 165 -12.47 18.33 -3.39
CA GLU A 165 -13.88 18.77 -3.60
C GLU A 165 -14.66 18.75 -2.27
N GLU A 166 -14.41 17.72 -1.48
CA GLU A 166 -14.95 17.51 -0.16
C GLU A 166 -13.87 16.81 0.69
N THR A 167 -14.16 16.53 1.95
CA THR A 167 -13.19 15.83 2.82
C THR A 167 -12.89 14.42 2.30
N PHE A 168 -13.85 13.49 2.34
CA PHE A 168 -13.80 12.18 1.69
C PHE A 168 -15.16 11.48 1.80
N LYS A 169 -15.45 10.59 0.84
CA LYS A 169 -16.55 9.61 0.91
C LYS A 169 -16.05 8.31 1.50
N SER A 170 -16.92 7.58 2.21
CA SER A 170 -16.62 6.26 2.73
C SER A 170 -17.81 5.31 2.58
N VAL A 171 -17.53 4.07 2.19
CA VAL A 171 -18.50 2.96 2.15
C VAL A 171 -18.01 1.89 3.11
N ILE A 172 -18.89 1.36 3.96
CA ILE A 172 -18.57 0.22 4.84
C ILE A 172 -18.48 -1.03 3.98
N VAL A 173 -17.42 -1.81 4.18
CA VAL A 173 -17.15 -3.03 3.42
C VAL A 173 -17.12 -4.20 4.39
N GLN A 174 -17.86 -5.26 4.06
CA GLN A 174 -17.81 -6.50 4.84
C GLN A 174 -16.48 -7.21 4.59
N ASP A 175 -15.97 -7.85 5.64
CA ASP A 175 -14.86 -8.80 5.51
C ASP A 175 -15.21 -9.97 4.57
N GLY A 176 -14.21 -10.66 4.03
CA GLY A 176 -14.37 -11.78 3.12
C GLY A 176 -14.55 -11.32 1.68
N LEU A 177 -15.56 -11.88 1.00
CA LEU A 177 -15.80 -11.66 -0.42
C LEU A 177 -15.89 -10.16 -0.80
N ALA A 178 -16.60 -9.35 -0.02
CA ALA A 178 -16.77 -7.92 -0.35
C ALA A 178 -15.44 -7.16 -0.28
N SER A 179 -14.62 -7.39 0.74
CA SER A 179 -13.30 -6.76 0.87
C SER A 179 -12.32 -7.20 -0.24
N LYS A 180 -12.32 -8.48 -0.60
CA LYS A 180 -11.54 -9.03 -1.71
C LYS A 180 -11.95 -8.41 -3.05
N THR A 181 -13.25 -8.36 -3.33
CA THR A 181 -13.80 -7.75 -4.55
C THR A 181 -13.50 -6.25 -4.61
N MET A 182 -13.62 -5.55 -3.49
CA MET A 182 -13.29 -4.13 -3.40
C MET A 182 -11.80 -3.87 -3.64
N ALA A 183 -10.91 -4.70 -3.09
CA ALA A 183 -9.48 -4.60 -3.36
C ALA A 183 -9.20 -4.76 -4.87
N ALA A 184 -9.78 -5.78 -5.51
CA ALA A 184 -9.61 -5.99 -6.96
C ALA A 184 -10.19 -4.82 -7.78
N TYR A 185 -11.35 -4.30 -7.40
CA TYR A 185 -11.92 -3.09 -8.02
C TYR A 185 -10.92 -1.93 -7.96
N ILE A 186 -10.30 -1.71 -6.78
CA ILE A 186 -9.33 -0.65 -6.55
C ILE A 186 -8.12 -0.81 -7.47
N ASP A 187 -7.49 -2.00 -7.48
CA ASP A 187 -6.28 -2.28 -8.25
C ASP A 187 -6.50 -2.29 -9.78
N LEU A 188 -7.75 -2.46 -10.24
CA LEU A 188 -8.12 -2.39 -11.66
C LEU A 188 -8.44 -0.98 -12.17
N ASN A 189 -8.51 0.04 -11.31
CA ASN A 189 -8.81 1.42 -11.75
C ASN A 189 -7.85 1.95 -12.84
N PRO A 190 -6.53 1.74 -12.75
CA PRO A 190 -5.59 2.19 -13.79
C PRO A 190 -5.83 1.53 -15.15
N VAL A 191 -6.22 0.24 -15.14
CA VAL A 191 -6.54 -0.51 -16.36
C VAL A 191 -7.85 0.02 -16.97
N ARG A 192 -8.87 0.23 -16.14
CA ARG A 192 -10.18 0.77 -16.56
C ARG A 192 -10.09 2.21 -17.05
N ALA A 193 -9.11 2.97 -16.56
CA ALA A 193 -8.79 4.30 -17.07
C ALA A 193 -7.99 4.26 -18.38
N GLY A 194 -7.50 3.09 -18.80
CA GLY A 194 -6.63 2.93 -19.98
C GLY A 194 -5.21 3.44 -19.77
N MET A 195 -4.76 3.61 -18.53
CA MET A 195 -3.42 4.09 -18.21
C MET A 195 -2.36 3.00 -18.34
N VAL A 196 -2.75 1.74 -18.10
CA VAL A 196 -1.91 0.56 -18.23
C VAL A 196 -2.74 -0.60 -18.76
N THR A 197 -2.10 -1.58 -19.40
CA THR A 197 -2.77 -2.80 -19.87
C THR A 197 -2.76 -3.93 -18.84
N ASP A 198 -1.98 -3.80 -17.76
CA ASP A 198 -1.87 -4.81 -16.71
C ASP A 198 -1.87 -4.10 -15.34
N PRO A 199 -2.66 -4.51 -14.34
CA PRO A 199 -2.69 -3.81 -13.05
C PRO A 199 -1.35 -3.82 -12.31
N ALA A 200 -0.48 -4.82 -12.54
CA ALA A 200 0.86 -4.83 -11.93
C ALA A 200 1.80 -3.76 -12.50
N ASP A 201 1.42 -3.15 -13.63
CA ASP A 201 2.19 -2.12 -14.30
C ASP A 201 1.94 -0.72 -13.71
N TYR A 202 0.95 -0.55 -12.82
CA TYR A 202 0.66 0.73 -12.17
C TYR A 202 1.24 0.81 -10.76
N ARG A 203 2.35 1.54 -10.60
CA ARG A 203 3.13 1.61 -9.34
C ARG A 203 2.32 2.07 -8.12
N TRP A 204 1.41 3.03 -8.30
CA TRP A 204 0.68 3.66 -7.18
C TRP A 204 -0.64 2.96 -6.87
N SER A 205 -0.66 1.63 -6.99
CA SER A 205 -1.72 0.75 -6.49
C SER A 205 -1.15 -0.34 -5.59
N SER A 206 -1.99 -0.95 -4.76
CA SER A 206 -1.57 -2.03 -3.87
C SER A 206 -1.01 -3.22 -4.63
N TYR A 207 -1.66 -3.64 -5.73
CA TYR A 207 -1.17 -4.75 -6.52
C TYR A 207 0.14 -4.42 -7.24
N GLY A 208 0.25 -3.23 -7.84
CA GLY A 208 1.49 -2.78 -8.46
C GLY A 208 2.64 -2.71 -7.46
N GLU A 209 2.41 -2.17 -6.25
CA GLU A 209 3.39 -2.16 -5.17
C GLU A 209 3.74 -3.58 -4.71
N ALA A 210 2.75 -4.47 -4.53
CA ALA A 210 2.99 -5.85 -4.09
C ALA A 210 3.82 -6.65 -5.10
N MET A 211 3.65 -6.40 -6.40
CA MET A 211 4.37 -7.10 -7.46
C MET A 211 5.74 -6.47 -7.77
N GLY A 212 5.83 -5.14 -7.77
CA GLY A 212 7.03 -4.41 -8.13
C GLY A 212 8.02 -4.17 -6.98
N ALA A 213 7.52 -3.87 -5.77
CA ALA A 213 8.38 -3.45 -4.67
C ALA A 213 9.05 -4.63 -3.92
N THR A 214 10.30 -4.44 -3.54
CA THR A 214 11.08 -5.33 -2.68
C THR A 214 11.10 -4.80 -1.24
N GLY A 215 11.51 -5.63 -0.27
CA GLY A 215 11.70 -5.21 1.12
C GLY A 215 10.41 -4.75 1.84
N LYS A 216 10.53 -3.72 2.70
CA LYS A 216 9.47 -3.26 3.59
C LYS A 216 8.28 -2.61 2.87
N SER A 217 8.51 -1.88 1.77
CA SER A 217 7.43 -1.24 1.00
C SER A 217 6.49 -2.30 0.42
N GLY A 218 7.06 -3.27 -0.31
CA GLY A 218 6.28 -4.39 -0.85
C GLY A 218 5.64 -5.27 0.22
N ALA A 219 6.25 -5.38 1.42
CA ALA A 219 5.68 -6.17 2.52
C ALA A 219 4.36 -5.60 3.03
N LYS A 220 4.23 -4.27 3.16
CA LYS A 220 2.97 -3.65 3.61
C LYS A 220 1.83 -3.84 2.61
N ALA A 221 2.08 -3.66 1.32
CA ALA A 221 1.08 -3.90 0.28
C ALA A 221 0.63 -5.38 0.25
N LYS A 222 1.59 -6.32 0.36
CA LYS A 222 1.30 -7.76 0.43
C LYS A 222 0.48 -8.13 1.67
N ALA A 223 0.88 -7.64 2.84
CA ALA A 223 0.16 -7.87 4.10
C ALA A 223 -1.28 -7.33 4.03
N GLY A 224 -1.47 -6.14 3.47
CA GLY A 224 -2.79 -5.54 3.24
C GLY A 224 -3.67 -6.38 2.32
N LEU A 225 -3.13 -6.84 1.18
CA LEU A 225 -3.87 -7.69 0.26
C LEU A 225 -4.16 -9.07 0.84
N VAL A 226 -3.22 -9.69 1.56
CA VAL A 226 -3.46 -10.94 2.30
C VAL A 226 -4.64 -10.77 3.24
N ARG A 227 -4.67 -9.68 4.01
CA ARG A 227 -5.77 -9.36 4.90
C ARG A 227 -7.08 -9.14 4.12
N ALA A 228 -7.09 -8.37 3.04
CA ALA A 228 -8.28 -8.20 2.20
C ALA A 228 -8.85 -9.52 1.62
N ILE A 229 -8.00 -10.53 1.42
CA ILE A 229 -8.40 -11.79 0.77
C ILE A 229 -8.81 -12.86 1.79
N MET A 230 -8.16 -12.88 2.96
CA MET A 230 -8.21 -14.01 3.88
C MET A 230 -8.71 -13.65 5.28
N ALA A 231 -9.19 -12.42 5.49
CA ALA A 231 -9.56 -11.97 6.81
C ALA A 231 -10.74 -12.76 7.43
N GLU A 232 -11.71 -13.21 6.62
CA GLU A 232 -12.77 -14.16 7.03
C GLU A 232 -12.25 -15.51 7.56
N LYS A 233 -11.02 -15.90 7.18
CA LYS A 233 -10.37 -17.15 7.59
C LYS A 233 -9.48 -16.97 8.84
N GLY A 234 -9.58 -15.82 9.49
CA GLY A 234 -8.77 -15.48 10.65
C GLY A 234 -7.30 -15.17 10.33
N CYS A 235 -6.93 -15.04 9.05
CA CYS A 235 -5.55 -14.73 8.70
C CYS A 235 -5.17 -13.30 9.10
N GLU A 236 -4.01 -13.18 9.74
CA GLU A 236 -3.41 -11.89 10.03
C GLU A 236 -2.89 -11.20 8.76
N ALA A 237 -2.72 -9.88 8.86
CA ALA A 237 -2.09 -9.07 7.82
C ALA A 237 -0.59 -9.35 7.75
N ASP A 238 -0.20 -10.40 7.03
CA ASP A 238 1.19 -10.86 6.94
C ASP A 238 1.61 -11.15 5.50
N ALA A 239 2.67 -10.46 5.08
CA ALA A 239 3.26 -10.60 3.75
C ALA A 239 3.80 -12.00 3.46
N ARG A 240 4.13 -12.81 4.49
CA ARG A 240 4.65 -14.18 4.34
C ARG A 240 3.63 -15.12 3.69
N HIS A 241 2.33 -14.85 3.84
CA HIS A 241 1.28 -15.65 3.19
C HIS A 241 1.03 -15.27 1.73
N TRP A 242 1.59 -14.14 1.25
CA TRP A 242 1.38 -13.68 -0.12
C TRP A 242 1.84 -14.66 -1.21
N PRO A 243 3.07 -15.24 -1.14
CA PRO A 243 3.56 -16.14 -2.18
C PRO A 243 2.68 -17.40 -2.35
N GLY A 244 2.66 -17.94 -3.56
CA GLY A 244 1.91 -19.17 -3.86
C GLY A 244 0.43 -18.90 -4.09
N LYS A 245 -0.45 -19.59 -3.35
CA LYS A 245 -1.89 -19.67 -3.62
C LYS A 245 -2.59 -18.31 -3.56
N ILE A 246 -2.23 -17.44 -2.60
CA ILE A 246 -2.88 -16.13 -2.43
C ILE A 246 -2.60 -15.23 -3.63
N SER A 247 -1.32 -14.98 -3.93
CA SER A 247 -0.93 -14.14 -5.07
C SER A 247 -1.47 -14.67 -6.40
N ARG A 248 -1.46 -16.00 -6.61
CA ARG A 248 -2.02 -16.64 -7.81
C ARG A 248 -3.52 -16.43 -7.94
N ASN A 249 -4.27 -16.73 -6.88
CA ASN A 249 -5.74 -16.60 -6.90
C ASN A 249 -6.18 -15.14 -7.02
N TYR A 250 -5.44 -14.21 -6.42
CA TYR A 250 -5.71 -12.79 -6.60
C TYR A 250 -5.41 -12.32 -8.02
N ARG A 251 -4.34 -12.82 -8.65
CA ARG A 251 -4.07 -12.56 -10.06
C ARG A 251 -5.17 -13.10 -10.97
N LEU A 252 -5.65 -14.32 -10.73
CA LEU A 252 -6.80 -14.88 -11.47
C LEU A 252 -8.03 -13.97 -11.38
N LEU A 253 -8.38 -13.53 -10.17
CA LEU A 253 -9.47 -12.58 -9.95
C LEU A 253 -9.27 -11.28 -10.76
N LEU A 254 -8.07 -10.71 -10.76
CA LEU A 254 -7.78 -9.49 -11.53
C LEU A 254 -7.89 -9.72 -13.05
N LEU A 255 -7.48 -10.88 -13.55
CA LEU A 255 -7.57 -11.24 -14.96
C LEU A 255 -9.03 -11.47 -15.41
N GLU A 256 -9.87 -12.02 -14.54
CA GLU A 256 -11.29 -12.25 -14.80
C GLU A 256 -12.07 -10.92 -14.74
N GLU A 257 -11.94 -10.16 -13.64
CA GLU A 257 -12.67 -8.91 -13.42
C GLU A 257 -12.16 -7.72 -14.24
N GLY A 258 -10.91 -7.82 -14.69
CA GLY A 258 -10.22 -6.77 -15.42
C GLY A 258 -10.42 -6.80 -16.93
N GLN A 259 -11.17 -7.77 -17.46
CA GLN A 259 -11.43 -7.84 -18.91
C GLN A 259 -12.29 -6.68 -19.39
N GLU A 260 -12.00 -6.24 -20.62
CA GLU A 260 -12.86 -5.29 -21.31
C GLU A 260 -14.24 -5.91 -21.58
N ILE A 261 -15.28 -5.09 -21.46
CA ILE A 261 -16.64 -5.48 -21.82
C ILE A 261 -17.00 -4.74 -23.09
N THR A 262 -17.35 -5.50 -24.12
CA THR A 262 -17.76 -4.99 -25.43
C THR A 262 -19.22 -5.34 -25.72
N GLN A 263 -19.88 -4.52 -26.51
CA GLN A 263 -21.22 -4.77 -27.03
C GLN A 263 -21.24 -4.49 -28.54
N GLU A 264 -21.94 -5.32 -29.29
CA GLU A 264 -22.24 -5.03 -30.68
C GLU A 264 -23.31 -3.95 -30.77
N LYS A 265 -23.03 -2.92 -31.57
CA LYS A 265 -23.96 -1.83 -31.85
C LYS A 265 -24.01 -1.60 -33.34
N VAL A 266 -25.20 -1.31 -33.88
CA VAL A 266 -25.34 -0.85 -35.26
C VAL A 266 -25.11 0.65 -35.30
N ASN A 267 -24.17 1.12 -36.13
CA ASN A 267 -23.91 2.54 -36.29
C ASN A 267 -24.97 3.21 -37.19
N ALA A 268 -24.89 4.54 -37.34
CA ALA A 268 -25.84 5.30 -38.17
C ALA A 268 -25.82 4.90 -39.66
N GLN A 269 -24.81 4.18 -40.13
CA GLN A 269 -24.71 3.66 -41.49
C GLN A 269 -25.18 2.19 -41.62
N GLY A 270 -25.83 1.62 -40.60
CA GLY A 270 -26.31 0.24 -40.63
C GLY A 270 -25.21 -0.81 -40.44
N LYS A 271 -23.96 -0.41 -40.17
CA LYS A 271 -22.83 -1.33 -39.97
C LYS A 271 -22.75 -1.78 -38.51
N ARG A 272 -22.59 -3.09 -38.29
CA ARG A 272 -22.27 -3.65 -36.97
C ARG A 272 -20.86 -3.21 -36.56
N VAL A 273 -20.75 -2.53 -35.43
CA VAL A 273 -19.51 -2.08 -34.82
C VAL A 273 -19.42 -2.59 -33.38
N THR A 274 -18.22 -2.99 -32.96
CA THR A 274 -17.95 -3.37 -31.57
C THR A 274 -17.65 -2.13 -30.76
N GLN A 275 -18.49 -1.82 -29.77
CA GLN A 275 -18.29 -0.71 -28.85
C GLN A 275 -17.75 -1.23 -27.52
N VAL A 276 -16.66 -0.64 -27.02
CA VAL A 276 -16.14 -0.93 -25.68
C VAL A 276 -16.98 -0.18 -24.65
N ILE A 277 -17.76 -0.90 -23.84
CA ILE A 277 -18.55 -0.35 -22.72
C ILE A 277 -17.64 -0.08 -21.52
N ARG A 278 -16.73 -1.02 -21.23
CA ARG A 278 -15.79 -0.92 -20.12
C ARG A 278 -14.40 -1.27 -20.62
N LYS A 279 -13.48 -0.32 -20.53
CA LYS A 279 -12.06 -0.57 -20.84
C LYS A 279 -11.50 -1.61 -19.88
N GLY A 280 -10.60 -2.46 -20.39
CA GLY A 280 -10.01 -3.54 -19.64
C GLY A 280 -8.89 -4.22 -20.42
N MET A 281 -8.42 -5.36 -19.91
CA MET A 281 -7.54 -6.27 -20.62
C MET A 281 -8.30 -6.95 -21.76
N LYS A 282 -7.65 -7.10 -22.92
CA LYS A 282 -8.23 -7.85 -24.04
C LYS A 282 -8.38 -9.33 -23.64
N PRO A 283 -9.53 -10.00 -23.88
CA PRO A 283 -9.76 -11.37 -23.41
C PRO A 283 -8.71 -12.37 -23.91
N GLN A 284 -8.27 -12.23 -25.17
CA GLN A 284 -7.23 -13.07 -25.77
C GLN A 284 -5.88 -12.95 -25.05
N GLN A 285 -5.53 -11.75 -24.54
CA GLN A 285 -4.29 -11.52 -23.81
C GLN A 285 -4.32 -12.14 -22.41
N ALA A 286 -5.50 -12.18 -21.78
CA ALA A 286 -5.69 -12.76 -20.45
C ALA A 286 -5.75 -14.29 -20.49
N ARG A 287 -6.38 -14.87 -21.52
CA ARG A 287 -6.71 -16.31 -21.61
C ARG A 287 -5.53 -17.24 -21.31
N SER A 288 -4.40 -17.04 -21.99
CA SER A 288 -3.21 -17.90 -21.80
C SER A 288 -2.64 -17.85 -20.38
N GLU A 289 -2.71 -16.69 -19.72
CA GLU A 289 -2.28 -16.54 -18.33
C GLU A 289 -3.30 -17.14 -17.36
N THR A 290 -4.59 -16.95 -17.62
CA THR A 290 -5.67 -17.56 -16.83
C THR A 290 -5.57 -19.08 -16.86
N GLU A 291 -5.43 -19.70 -18.03
CA GLU A 291 -5.26 -21.15 -18.19
C GLU A 291 -4.01 -21.66 -17.46
N HIS A 292 -2.88 -20.92 -17.57
CA HIS A 292 -1.64 -21.26 -16.87
C HIS A 292 -1.81 -21.26 -15.34
N LEU A 293 -2.43 -20.21 -14.79
CA LEU A 293 -2.63 -20.07 -13.35
C LEU A 293 -3.73 -21.00 -12.81
N ALA A 294 -4.78 -21.26 -13.59
CA ALA A 294 -5.84 -22.21 -13.26
C ALA A 294 -5.32 -23.64 -13.15
N ALA A 295 -4.31 -24.00 -13.96
CA ALA A 295 -3.56 -25.26 -13.84
C ALA A 295 -2.63 -25.32 -12.61
N GLY A 296 -2.74 -24.39 -11.66
CA GLY A 296 -1.94 -24.35 -10.43
C GLY A 296 -0.52 -23.83 -10.60
N LYS A 297 -0.10 -23.44 -11.81
CA LYS A 297 1.24 -22.91 -12.06
C LYS A 297 1.38 -21.50 -11.47
N THR A 298 2.60 -21.10 -11.14
CA THR A 298 2.90 -19.76 -10.62
C THR A 298 2.90 -18.73 -11.76
N ILE A 299 2.92 -17.44 -11.42
CA ILE A 299 3.05 -16.40 -12.45
C ILE A 299 4.35 -16.62 -13.23
N ALA A 300 4.29 -16.48 -14.56
CA ALA A 300 5.43 -16.75 -15.43
C ALA A 300 6.65 -15.91 -15.02
N LEU A 301 7.81 -16.56 -14.86
CA LEU A 301 9.02 -15.91 -14.35
C LEU A 301 9.37 -14.62 -15.10
N ARG A 302 9.27 -14.62 -16.43
CA ARG A 302 9.48 -13.42 -17.26
C ARG A 302 8.60 -12.23 -16.86
N LYS A 303 7.34 -12.44 -16.47
CA LYS A 303 6.43 -11.38 -16.00
C LYS A 303 6.80 -10.91 -14.61
N MET A 304 7.11 -11.85 -13.71
CA MET A 304 7.55 -11.53 -12.35
C MET A 304 8.83 -10.71 -12.35
N LEU A 305 9.79 -11.09 -13.19
CA LEU A 305 11.00 -10.31 -13.45
C LEU A 305 10.62 -8.97 -14.06
N ARG A 306 9.81 -8.90 -15.12
CA ARG A 306 9.38 -7.60 -15.68
C ARG A 306 8.76 -6.66 -14.65
N TRP A 307 7.94 -7.13 -13.72
CA TRP A 307 7.32 -6.28 -12.70
C TRP A 307 8.30 -5.82 -11.63
N LYS A 308 9.21 -6.70 -11.20
CA LYS A 308 10.30 -6.35 -10.26
C LYS A 308 11.41 -5.53 -10.90
N VAL A 309 11.55 -5.66 -12.21
CA VAL A 309 12.67 -5.16 -13.00
C VAL A 309 12.20 -4.17 -14.07
N ARG A 310 11.01 -3.57 -13.91
CA ARG A 310 10.68 -2.25 -14.51
C ARG A 310 11.69 -1.15 -14.11
N TYR A 311 12.57 -1.51 -13.17
CA TYR A 311 13.75 -0.82 -12.66
C TYR A 311 15.07 -1.50 -13.09
N PHE A 312 15.17 -2.03 -14.32
CA PHE A 312 16.40 -2.67 -14.83
C PHE A 312 17.64 -1.76 -14.68
N THR A 313 17.43 -0.45 -14.71
CA THR A 313 18.42 0.59 -14.43
C THR A 313 19.02 0.53 -13.02
N ASP A 314 18.27 0.07 -12.01
CA ASP A 314 18.72 0.06 -10.61
C ASP A 314 19.54 -1.18 -10.22
N GLY A 315 19.41 -2.27 -11.00
CA GLY A 315 20.17 -3.51 -10.81
C GLY A 315 21.65 -3.39 -11.19
N ALA A 316 22.02 -2.36 -11.96
CA ALA A 316 23.32 -2.09 -12.58
C ALA A 316 23.87 -3.21 -13.50
N VAL A 317 23.86 -4.47 -13.07
CA VAL A 317 24.26 -5.67 -13.83
C VAL A 317 23.41 -6.87 -13.38
N ILE A 318 22.98 -7.71 -14.33
CA ILE A 318 22.23 -8.96 -14.09
C ILE A 318 22.87 -10.12 -14.86
N GLY A 319 22.88 -11.32 -14.31
CA GLY A 319 23.37 -12.51 -15.00
C GLY A 319 23.56 -13.71 -14.08
N SER A 320 24.40 -14.66 -14.49
CA SER A 320 24.83 -15.76 -13.60
C SER A 320 25.62 -15.20 -12.41
N ARG A 321 25.75 -15.99 -11.33
CA ARG A 321 26.55 -15.58 -10.18
C ARG A 321 27.99 -15.23 -10.58
N ALA A 322 28.61 -16.09 -11.39
CA ALA A 322 29.97 -15.91 -11.88
C ALA A 322 30.12 -14.59 -12.66
N PHE A 323 29.18 -14.32 -13.58
CA PHE A 323 29.18 -13.08 -14.37
C PHE A 323 29.08 -11.82 -13.49
N VAL A 324 28.21 -11.85 -12.48
CA VAL A 324 28.02 -10.69 -11.59
C VAL A 324 29.19 -10.51 -10.62
N ASP A 325 29.77 -11.60 -10.11
CA ASP A 325 30.94 -11.54 -9.24
C ASP A 325 32.22 -11.11 -10.01
N ASP A 326 32.36 -11.53 -11.27
CA ASP A 326 33.44 -11.07 -12.17
C ASP A 326 33.35 -9.56 -12.43
N TYR A 327 32.17 -9.06 -12.81
CA TYR A 327 31.96 -7.62 -12.99
C TYR A 327 32.16 -6.83 -11.69
N PHE A 328 31.81 -7.41 -10.54
CA PHE A 328 32.08 -6.81 -9.23
C PHE A 328 33.57 -6.70 -8.93
N ALA A 329 34.38 -7.71 -9.29
CA ALA A 329 35.82 -7.66 -9.13
C ALA A 329 36.45 -6.56 -9.99
N GLN A 330 35.99 -6.40 -11.24
CA GLN A 330 36.44 -5.35 -12.16
C GLN A 330 36.08 -3.93 -11.67
N CYS A 331 35.03 -3.80 -10.84
CA CYS A 331 34.56 -2.53 -10.29
C CYS A 331 34.72 -2.45 -8.77
N ARG A 332 35.71 -3.12 -8.18
CA ARG A 332 35.85 -3.30 -6.73
C ARG A 332 35.99 -1.97 -5.98
N ASP A 333 36.68 -1.00 -6.57
CA ASP A 333 36.88 0.37 -6.10
C ASP A 333 35.56 1.10 -5.80
N ARG A 334 34.48 0.75 -6.51
CA ARG A 334 33.15 1.39 -6.37
C ARG A 334 32.33 0.90 -5.18
N PHE A 335 32.85 -0.02 -4.36
CA PHE A 335 32.11 -0.63 -3.25
C PHE A 335 32.87 -0.58 -1.92
N GLY A 336 32.13 -0.44 -0.81
CA GLY A 336 32.73 -0.37 0.52
C GLY A 336 33.56 -1.61 0.91
N PRO A 337 34.51 -1.48 1.84
CA PRO A 337 35.45 -2.55 2.22
C PRO A 337 34.75 -3.80 2.79
N LYS A 338 33.58 -3.62 3.43
CA LYS A 338 32.79 -4.72 4.02
C LYS A 338 32.10 -5.62 2.99
N ARG A 339 32.00 -5.21 1.72
CA ARG A 339 31.33 -5.99 0.67
C ARG A 339 32.32 -6.98 0.05
N LYS A 340 32.14 -8.27 0.35
CA LYS A 340 33.03 -9.36 -0.14
C LYS A 340 32.59 -9.98 -1.47
N THR A 341 31.31 -9.87 -1.83
CA THR A 341 30.76 -10.41 -3.10
C THR A 341 29.84 -9.42 -3.79
N GLY A 342 29.77 -9.54 -5.11
CA GLY A 342 28.91 -8.75 -5.98
C GLY A 342 27.50 -9.30 -6.03
N ALA A 343 27.39 -10.59 -6.31
CA ALA A 343 26.13 -11.23 -6.64
C ALA A 343 25.12 -11.19 -5.48
N ARG A 344 23.89 -10.78 -5.78
CA ARG A 344 22.73 -10.82 -4.88
C ARG A 344 21.62 -11.67 -5.50
N LYS A 345 21.08 -12.61 -4.72
CA LYS A 345 19.94 -13.43 -5.14
C LYS A 345 18.70 -12.56 -5.32
N LEU A 346 17.90 -12.87 -6.32
CA LEU A 346 16.56 -12.32 -6.45
C LEU A 346 15.66 -12.82 -5.31
N ARG A 347 14.89 -11.92 -4.67
CA ARG A 347 14.09 -12.23 -3.46
C ARG A 347 12.59 -12.07 -3.67
N GLY A 348 11.80 -12.73 -2.82
CA GLY A 348 10.33 -12.61 -2.76
C GLY A 348 9.65 -13.33 -3.91
N ASN A 349 8.81 -12.65 -4.69
CA ASN A 349 8.11 -13.30 -5.81
C ASN A 349 9.09 -13.79 -6.91
N ALA A 350 10.33 -13.30 -6.96
CA ALA A 350 11.36 -13.78 -7.90
C ALA A 350 12.24 -14.91 -7.32
N THR A 351 11.85 -15.53 -6.19
CA THR A 351 12.59 -16.67 -5.62
C THR A 351 12.73 -17.82 -6.62
N ALA A 352 11.78 -17.99 -7.54
CA ALA A 352 11.88 -18.95 -8.64
C ALA A 352 13.11 -18.74 -9.55
N ALA A 353 13.72 -17.55 -9.53
CA ALA A 353 14.98 -17.26 -10.23
C ALA A 353 16.17 -17.05 -9.29
N ALA A 354 16.04 -17.27 -7.98
CA ALA A 354 17.10 -16.98 -7.00
C ALA A 354 18.39 -17.78 -7.23
N ASP A 355 18.30 -18.91 -7.94
CA ASP A 355 19.43 -19.76 -8.31
C ASP A 355 19.75 -19.71 -9.82
N LEU A 356 18.94 -18.99 -10.61
CA LEU A 356 19.12 -18.83 -12.05
C LEU A 356 19.72 -17.46 -12.41
N LEU A 357 19.34 -16.41 -11.68
CA LEU A 357 19.71 -15.02 -11.96
C LEU A 357 20.11 -14.28 -10.69
N TRP A 358 21.20 -13.52 -10.82
CA TRP A 358 21.81 -12.72 -9.77
C TRP A 358 21.93 -11.27 -10.25
N SER A 359 21.92 -10.31 -9.32
CA SER A 359 22.11 -8.89 -9.63
C SER A 359 23.26 -8.27 -8.83
N LEU A 360 23.94 -7.27 -9.39
CA LEU A 360 25.08 -6.59 -8.76
C LEU A 360 24.66 -5.62 -7.65
N ARG A 361 23.45 -5.09 -7.71
CA ARG A 361 22.80 -4.40 -6.59
C ARG A 361 21.59 -5.21 -6.20
N ASP A 362 21.24 -5.24 -4.91
CA ASP A 362 19.86 -5.60 -4.57
C ASP A 362 18.97 -4.66 -5.38
N LEU A 363 17.95 -5.18 -6.06
CA LEU A 363 16.92 -4.35 -6.69
C LEU A 363 16.29 -3.53 -5.55
N ARG A 364 16.81 -2.31 -5.36
CA ARG A 364 16.51 -1.48 -4.18
C ARG A 364 15.13 -0.86 -4.34
N ALA A 365 14.48 -0.73 -3.20
CA ALA A 365 13.30 0.08 -3.02
C ALA A 365 13.65 1.57 -3.22
N ASP A 366 12.74 2.33 -3.80
CA ASP A 366 12.82 3.78 -3.70
C ASP A 366 12.71 4.20 -2.22
N LEU A 367 13.54 5.17 -1.84
CA LEU A 367 13.59 5.79 -0.53
C LEU A 367 12.30 6.56 -0.22
#